data_AF-A0A8J3NEA2-F1
#
_entry.id   AF-A0A8J3NEA2-F1
#
_cell.length_a   1.000
_cell.length_b   1.000
_cell.length_c   1.000
_cell.angle_alpha   90.00
_cell.angle_beta   90.00
_cell.angle_gamma   90.00
#
_symmetry.space_group_name_H-M   'P 1'
#
loop_
_entity.id
_entity.type
_entity.pdbx_description
1 polymer ?
#
loop_
_entity_poly.entity_id
_entity_poly.type
_entity_poly.pdbx_seq_one_letter_code
_entity_poly.pdbx_strand_id
1 'polypeptide(L)'
;MTVELPTASGIRIEAASVELRAEGWFGDVAVDSEHGDFSVDEAASARLATVGGNVAVGRLAGPGEIRTSKGDITVTEAVRGTVRLRTDTGDMTVGAAAGTLASLNAGTSHGRIRNQLTAVGSGEPLALHATTSSGGITARSN
;
A
#
# COMPACT_ATOMS: atom_id res chain seq x y z
N MET A 1 -12.14 -17.69 6.95
CA MET A 1 -13.40 -17.17 7.52
C MET A 1 -13.72 -15.89 6.78
N THR A 2 -14.86 -15.81 6.09
CA THR A 2 -15.24 -14.63 5.31
C THR A 2 -16.15 -13.76 6.17
N VAL A 3 -15.78 -12.49 6.37
CA VAL A 3 -16.57 -11.53 7.14
C VAL A 3 -17.09 -10.47 6.17
N GLU A 4 -18.40 -10.46 5.95
CA GLU A 4 -19.06 -9.41 5.17
C GLU A 4 -19.34 -8.22 6.08
N LEU A 5 -18.66 -7.10 5.83
CA LEU A 5 -18.88 -5.85 6.55
C LEU A 5 -19.67 -4.87 5.67
N PRO A 6 -20.59 -4.07 6.25
CA PRO A 6 -21.21 -2.99 5.51
C PRO A 6 -20.17 -1.95 5.06
N THR A 7 -20.43 -1.31 3.93
CA THR A 7 -19.54 -0.33 3.28
C THR A 7 -19.06 0.74 4.25
N ALA A 8 -17.80 1.14 4.16
CA ALA A 8 -17.13 2.09 5.07
C ALA A 8 -16.90 1.60 6.52
N SER A 9 -17.07 0.30 6.81
CA SER A 9 -16.65 -0.25 8.10
C SER A 9 -15.13 -0.19 8.27
N GLY A 10 -14.69 0.03 9.51
CA GLY A 10 -13.29 -0.11 9.87
C GLY A 10 -12.94 -1.56 10.17
N ILE A 11 -11.87 -2.07 9.57
CA ILE A 11 -11.35 -3.41 9.85
C ILE A 11 -10.23 -3.27 10.85
N ARG A 12 -10.30 -3.99 11.97
CA ARG A 12 -9.17 -4.16 12.88
C ARG A 12 -8.93 -5.64 13.11
N ILE A 13 -7.74 -6.12 12.73
CA ILE A 13 -7.35 -7.52 12.91
C ILE A 13 -5.98 -7.56 13.55
N GLU A 14 -5.87 -8.35 14.61
CA GLU A 14 -4.60 -8.68 15.27
C GLU A 14 -4.58 -10.20 15.42
N ALA A 15 -3.66 -10.85 14.72
CA ALA A 15 -3.57 -12.30 14.72
C ALA A 15 -2.16 -12.74 14.34
N ALA A 16 -1.62 -13.78 14.99
CA ALA A 16 -0.27 -14.28 14.65
C ALA A 16 -0.15 -14.71 13.17
N SER A 17 -1.21 -15.31 12.60
CA SER A 17 -1.28 -15.55 11.17
C SER A 17 -2.70 -15.39 10.65
N VAL A 18 -2.88 -14.58 9.60
CA VAL A 18 -4.17 -14.34 8.98
C VAL A 18 -4.01 -14.01 7.50
N GLU A 19 -4.84 -14.61 6.66
CA GLU A 19 -5.04 -14.17 5.29
C GLU A 19 -6.23 -13.20 5.28
N LEU A 20 -5.98 -11.96 4.89
CA LEU A 20 -7.03 -10.96 4.75
C LEU A 20 -7.39 -10.80 3.28
N ARG A 21 -8.66 -11.02 2.97
CA ARG A 21 -9.25 -10.63 1.69
C ARG A 21 -10.43 -9.71 1.95
N ALA A 22 -10.26 -8.44 1.61
CA ALA A 22 -11.23 -7.39 1.78
C ALA A 22 -11.65 -6.87 0.40
N GLU A 23 -12.83 -7.29 -0.07
CA GLU A 23 -13.40 -6.89 -1.36
C GLU A 23 -14.42 -5.77 -1.16
N GLY A 24 -14.35 -4.70 -1.97
CA GLY A 24 -15.20 -3.52 -1.87
C GLY A 24 -14.53 -2.31 -1.20
N TRP A 25 -15.35 -1.34 -0.80
CA TRP A 25 -14.90 -0.05 -0.24
C TRP A 25 -14.95 -0.02 1.29
N PHE A 26 -13.77 0.08 1.89
CA PHE A 26 -13.56 0.13 3.33
C PHE A 26 -13.16 1.52 3.81
N GLY A 27 -13.48 1.81 5.07
CA GLY A 27 -13.06 3.04 5.73
C GLY A 27 -11.59 2.97 6.14
N ASP A 28 -11.35 2.71 7.42
CA ASP A 28 -10.02 2.52 8.00
C ASP A 28 -9.71 1.02 8.13
N VAL A 29 -8.66 0.55 7.46
CA VAL A 29 -8.22 -0.85 7.53
C VAL A 29 -6.93 -0.91 8.32
N ALA A 30 -6.96 -1.50 9.52
CA ALA A 30 -5.82 -1.71 10.38
C ALA A 30 -5.59 -3.22 10.59
N VAL A 31 -4.48 -3.76 10.10
CA VAL A 31 -4.15 -5.17 10.27
C VAL A 31 -2.74 -5.31 10.77
N ASP A 32 -2.58 -6.11 11.82
CA ASP A 32 -1.31 -6.53 12.38
C ASP A 32 -1.26 -8.06 12.40
N SER A 33 -0.28 -8.62 11.72
CA SER A 33 0.00 -10.05 11.75
C SER A 33 1.48 -10.34 11.70
N GLU A 34 1.90 -11.51 12.12
CA GLU A 34 3.28 -11.94 11.86
C GLU A 34 3.38 -12.55 10.46
N HIS A 35 2.36 -13.31 10.05
CA HIS A 35 2.38 -14.06 8.79
C HIS A 35 1.05 -14.06 8.05
N GLY A 36 1.07 -13.68 6.78
CA GLY A 36 -0.08 -13.83 5.90
C GLY A 36 -0.20 -12.74 4.85
N ASP A 37 -0.93 -13.07 3.79
CA ASP A 37 -1.16 -12.18 2.66
C ASP A 37 -2.39 -11.29 2.93
N PHE A 38 -2.25 -10.01 2.60
CA PHE A 38 -3.32 -9.03 2.73
C PHE A 38 -3.69 -8.49 1.36
N SER A 39 -4.95 -8.63 0.98
CA SER A 39 -5.51 -8.07 -0.24
C SER A 39 -6.71 -7.20 0.10
N VAL A 40 -6.63 -5.92 -0.23
CA VAL A 40 -7.68 -4.93 -0.02
C VAL A 40 -8.01 -4.27 -1.35
N ASP A 41 -9.25 -4.34 -1.81
CA ASP A 41 -9.67 -3.70 -3.06
C ASP A 41 -9.65 -2.18 -2.94
N GLU A 42 -10.49 -1.58 -2.08
CA GLU A 42 -10.53 -0.13 -1.90
C GLU A 42 -10.58 0.28 -0.43
N ALA A 43 -9.75 1.24 -0.03
CA ALA A 43 -9.73 1.76 1.34
C ALA A 43 -9.61 3.28 1.38
N ALA A 44 -10.28 3.91 2.35
CA ALA A 44 -10.08 5.33 2.64
C ALA A 44 -8.73 5.57 3.33
N SER A 45 -8.34 4.69 4.26
CA SER A 45 -7.01 4.63 4.87
C SER A 45 -6.62 3.19 5.17
N ALA A 46 -5.32 2.89 5.07
CA ALA A 46 -4.80 1.55 5.33
C ALA A 46 -3.57 1.60 6.23
N ARG A 47 -3.55 0.79 7.28
CA ARG A 47 -2.42 0.53 8.17
C ARG A 47 -2.19 -0.97 8.24
N LEU A 48 -1.23 -1.46 7.47
CA LEU A 48 -0.97 -2.90 7.35
C LEU A 48 0.44 -3.17 7.84
N ALA A 49 0.57 -4.04 8.84
CA ALA A 49 1.84 -4.49 9.38
C ALA A 49 1.90 -6.03 9.29
N THR A 50 2.95 -6.53 8.64
CA THR A 50 3.25 -7.97 8.62
C THR A 50 4.75 -8.24 8.73
N VAL A 51 5.16 -9.41 9.21
CA VAL A 51 6.58 -9.81 9.17
C VAL A 51 6.85 -10.59 7.88
N GLY A 52 5.93 -11.45 7.47
CA GLY A 52 6.06 -12.28 6.26
C GLY A 52 4.75 -12.42 5.51
N GLY A 53 4.69 -11.86 4.31
CA GLY A 53 3.50 -11.92 3.47
C GLY A 53 3.45 -10.76 2.48
N ASN A 54 2.70 -10.98 1.41
CA ASN A 54 2.49 -9.98 0.37
C ASN A 54 1.33 -9.07 0.75
N VAL A 55 1.47 -7.79 0.47
CA VAL A 55 0.43 -6.80 0.73
C VAL A 55 0.02 -6.16 -0.57
N ALA A 56 -1.24 -6.33 -0.95
CA ALA A 56 -1.85 -5.76 -2.13
C ALA A 56 -3.00 -4.83 -1.72
N VAL A 57 -2.92 -3.58 -2.14
CA VAL A 57 -4.00 -2.60 -2.05
C VAL A 57 -4.36 -2.16 -3.46
N GLY A 58 -5.64 -2.25 -3.83
CA GLY A 58 -6.15 -1.78 -5.11
C GLY A 58 -6.14 -0.26 -5.16
N ARG A 59 -7.18 0.37 -4.62
CA ARG A 59 -7.36 1.83 -4.57
C ARG A 59 -7.24 2.35 -3.14
N LEU A 60 -6.33 3.28 -2.92
CA LEU A 60 -6.18 3.99 -1.66
C LEU A 60 -6.59 5.46 -1.83
N ALA A 61 -7.74 5.82 -1.27
CA ALA A 61 -8.33 7.16 -1.43
C ALA A 61 -7.73 8.23 -0.49
N GLY A 62 -6.86 7.82 0.44
CA GLY A 62 -6.24 8.69 1.45
C GLY A 62 -4.89 8.15 1.93
N PRO A 63 -4.47 8.49 3.17
CA PRO A 63 -3.16 8.11 3.67
C PRO A 63 -3.05 6.60 3.92
N GLY A 64 -1.86 6.06 3.68
CA GLY A 64 -1.57 4.63 3.83
C GLY A 64 -0.23 4.41 4.50
N GLU A 65 -0.16 3.41 5.35
CA GLU A 65 1.07 2.99 6.01
C GLU A 65 1.17 1.47 5.96
N ILE A 66 2.05 0.97 5.11
CA ILE A 66 2.23 -0.46 4.86
C ILE A 66 3.66 -0.82 5.21
N ARG A 67 3.81 -1.77 6.13
CA ARG A 67 5.08 -2.29 6.60
C ARG A 67 5.07 -3.81 6.46
N THR A 68 6.05 -4.34 5.75
CA THR A 68 6.37 -5.77 5.79
C THR A 68 7.87 -5.93 6.09
N SER A 69 8.30 -7.05 6.66
CA SER A 69 9.74 -7.38 6.69
C SER A 69 10.12 -8.19 5.46
N LYS A 70 9.27 -9.13 5.04
CA LYS A 70 9.49 -9.97 3.87
C LYS A 70 8.21 -10.11 3.07
N GLY A 71 8.29 -9.72 1.80
CA GLY A 71 7.19 -9.81 0.86
C GLY A 71 7.08 -8.54 0.03
N ASP A 72 6.29 -8.68 -1.03
CA ASP A 72 6.08 -7.61 -1.98
C ASP A 72 4.95 -6.70 -1.51
N ILE A 73 5.10 -5.40 -1.75
CA ILE A 73 4.03 -4.43 -1.50
C ILE A 73 3.55 -3.87 -2.83
N THR A 74 2.28 -4.04 -3.12
CA THR A 74 1.64 -3.49 -4.31
C THR A 74 0.52 -2.55 -3.90
N VAL A 75 0.61 -1.30 -4.33
CA VAL A 75 -0.48 -0.34 -4.31
C VAL A 75 -0.84 -0.03 -5.76
N THR A 76 -2.01 -0.43 -6.21
CA THR A 76 -2.40 -0.30 -7.63
C THR A 76 -2.70 1.14 -7.99
N GLU A 77 -3.38 1.87 -7.11
CA GLU A 77 -3.78 3.24 -7.33
C GLU A 77 -3.89 4.01 -6.00
N ALA A 78 -3.06 5.04 -5.83
CA ALA A 78 -3.12 5.96 -4.71
C ALA A 78 -3.61 7.33 -5.20
N VAL A 79 -4.61 7.89 -4.53
CA VAL A 79 -5.33 9.08 -5.00
C VAL A 79 -4.74 10.36 -4.42
N ARG A 80 -4.54 10.42 -3.09
CA ARG A 80 -4.08 11.63 -2.37
C ARG A 80 -3.54 11.30 -0.99
N GLY A 81 -2.87 12.26 -0.36
CA GLY A 81 -2.33 12.13 0.99
C GLY A 81 -0.91 11.55 1.01
N THR A 82 -0.53 10.93 2.12
CA THR A 82 0.81 10.33 2.26
C THR A 82 0.72 8.81 2.33
N VAL A 83 1.42 8.12 1.42
CA VAL A 83 1.51 6.67 1.39
C VAL A 83 2.93 6.26 1.72
N ARG A 84 3.11 5.56 2.84
CA ARG A 84 4.40 5.06 3.32
C ARG A 84 4.45 3.55 3.15
N LEU A 85 5.38 3.08 2.34
CA LEU A 85 5.63 1.68 2.04
C LEU A 85 7.04 1.34 2.54
N ARG A 86 7.14 0.31 3.37
CA ARG A 86 8.42 -0.18 3.84
C ARG A 86 8.44 -1.70 3.80
N THR A 87 9.44 -2.26 3.11
CA THR A 87 9.76 -3.68 3.14
C THR A 87 11.24 -3.87 3.44
N ASP A 88 11.69 -4.90 4.15
CA ASP A 88 13.14 -5.15 4.23
C ASP A 88 13.60 -5.97 3.03
N THR A 89 12.79 -6.93 2.57
CA THR A 89 13.06 -7.75 1.38
C THR A 89 11.79 -7.95 0.56
N GLY A 90 11.81 -7.47 -0.67
CA GLY A 90 10.69 -7.56 -1.61
C GLY A 90 10.62 -6.37 -2.54
N ASP A 91 9.89 -6.54 -3.62
CA ASP A 91 9.61 -5.49 -4.58
C ASP A 91 8.44 -4.62 -4.11
N MET A 92 8.53 -3.32 -4.38
CA MET A 92 7.45 -2.38 -4.13
C MET A 92 6.95 -1.79 -5.43
N THR A 93 5.64 -1.86 -5.64
CA THR A 93 4.97 -1.22 -6.76
C THR A 93 3.92 -0.26 -6.24
N VAL A 94 3.95 0.98 -6.71
CA VAL A 94 2.94 2.00 -6.37
C VAL A 94 2.44 2.73 -7.62
N GLY A 95 1.14 2.70 -7.83
CA GLY A 95 0.47 3.50 -8.85
C GLY A 95 -0.10 4.78 -8.26
N ALA A 96 0.08 5.91 -8.93
CA ALA A 96 -0.67 7.13 -8.65
C ALA A 96 -1.89 7.21 -9.57
N ALA A 97 -3.02 7.70 -9.03
CA ALA A 97 -4.22 7.96 -9.81
C ALA A 97 -3.96 8.99 -10.94
N ALA A 98 -4.71 8.84 -12.03
CA ALA A 98 -4.59 9.73 -13.18
C ALA A 98 -4.92 11.19 -12.79
N GLY A 99 -4.06 12.13 -13.18
CA GLY A 99 -4.27 13.56 -12.88
C GLY A 99 -3.94 13.97 -11.44
N THR A 100 -3.29 13.10 -10.66
CA THR A 100 -2.79 13.43 -9.32
C THR A 100 -1.36 13.95 -9.38
N LEU A 101 -1.09 15.03 -8.63
CA LEU A 101 0.27 15.53 -8.41
C LEU A 101 1.02 14.61 -7.44
N ALA A 102 1.67 13.59 -7.97
CA ALA A 102 2.42 12.61 -7.18
C ALA A 102 3.91 12.96 -7.08
N SER A 103 4.44 12.84 -5.87
CA SER A 103 5.87 12.90 -5.58
C SER A 103 6.33 11.55 -5.04
N LEU A 104 7.53 11.11 -5.42
CA LEU A 104 8.13 9.87 -4.93
C LEU A 104 9.42 10.16 -4.19
N ASN A 105 9.46 9.72 -2.94
CA ASN A 105 10.66 9.53 -2.17
C ASN A 105 10.90 8.03 -2.03
N ALA A 106 11.77 7.49 -2.89
CA ALA A 106 12.12 6.09 -2.91
C ALA A 106 13.57 5.88 -2.47
N GLY A 107 13.82 4.87 -1.63
CA GLY A 107 15.16 4.47 -1.20
C GLY A 107 15.29 2.95 -1.21
N THR A 108 16.30 2.42 -1.90
CA THR A 108 16.66 1.00 -1.84
C THR A 108 18.15 0.85 -1.56
N SER A 109 18.54 -0.06 -0.66
CA SER A 109 19.97 -0.37 -0.47
C SER A 109 20.50 -1.30 -1.57
N HIS A 110 19.72 -2.31 -1.95
CA HIS A 110 20.07 -3.28 -3.00
C HIS A 110 18.89 -3.48 -3.95
N GLY A 111 18.85 -2.70 -5.04
CA GLY A 111 17.81 -2.85 -6.06
C GLY A 111 17.79 -1.71 -7.06
N ARG A 112 16.68 -1.57 -7.78
CA ARG A 112 16.48 -0.50 -8.76
C ARG A 112 15.20 0.27 -8.48
N ILE A 113 15.31 1.60 -8.55
CA ILE A 113 14.17 2.50 -8.47
C ILE A 113 13.78 2.88 -9.89
N ARG A 114 12.53 2.63 -10.26
CA ARG A 114 11.89 3.08 -11.49
C ARG A 114 10.81 4.07 -11.13
N ASN A 115 11.02 5.33 -11.47
CA ASN A 115 10.01 6.36 -11.34
C ASN A 115 9.44 6.70 -12.72
N GLN A 116 8.19 6.34 -12.94
CA GLN A 116 7.39 6.64 -14.12
C GLN A 116 6.16 7.49 -13.73
N LEU A 117 6.25 8.24 -12.62
CA LEU A 117 5.20 9.17 -12.22
C LEU A 117 5.24 10.40 -13.10
N THR A 118 4.06 10.80 -13.53
CA THR A 118 3.85 12.09 -14.20
C THR A 118 3.31 13.06 -13.17
N ALA A 119 4.05 14.14 -12.89
CA ALA A 119 3.65 15.18 -11.94
C ALA A 119 2.66 16.16 -12.60
N VAL A 120 1.49 15.65 -13.00
CA VAL A 120 0.43 16.43 -13.65
C VAL A 120 -0.83 16.33 -12.81
N GLY A 121 -1.23 17.46 -12.21
CA GLY A 121 -2.42 17.55 -11.38
C GLY A 121 -2.54 18.90 -10.70
N SER A 122 -3.75 19.30 -10.36
CA SER A 122 -4.06 20.57 -9.69
C SER A 122 -4.73 20.39 -8.31
N GLY A 123 -4.62 19.18 -7.74
CA GLY A 123 -5.24 18.80 -6.46
C GLY A 123 -4.26 18.67 -5.29
N GLU A 124 -4.73 18.03 -4.21
CA GLU A 124 -3.93 17.69 -3.03
C GLU A 124 -2.77 16.77 -3.43
N PRO A 125 -1.50 17.11 -3.08
CA PRO A 125 -0.35 16.33 -3.51
C PRO A 125 -0.35 14.94 -2.88
N LEU A 126 -0.01 13.94 -3.68
CA LEU A 126 0.25 12.58 -3.22
C LEU A 126 1.74 12.43 -2.91
N ALA A 127 2.07 12.17 -1.65
CA ALA A 127 3.43 11.90 -1.20
C ALA A 127 3.63 10.39 -1.06
N LEU A 128 4.37 9.80 -1.99
CA LEU A 128 4.74 8.39 -1.97
C LEU A 128 6.12 8.25 -1.33
N HIS A 129 6.21 7.53 -0.22
CA HIS A 129 7.45 7.19 0.45
C HIS A 129 7.64 5.68 0.38
N ALA A 130 8.64 5.20 -0.33
CA ALA A 130 8.90 3.78 -0.49
C ALA A 130 10.34 3.46 -0.07
N THR A 131 10.55 2.63 0.94
CA THR A 131 11.90 2.25 1.37
C THR A 131 12.05 0.74 1.46
N THR A 132 12.98 0.16 0.69
CA THR A 132 13.38 -1.26 0.80
C THR A 132 14.85 -1.44 1.12
N SER A 133 15.22 -2.53 1.78
CA SER A 133 16.64 -2.87 1.96
C SER A 133 17.14 -3.73 0.79
N SER A 134 16.31 -4.63 0.27
CA SER A 134 16.60 -5.45 -0.90
C SER A 134 15.35 -5.63 -1.75
N GLY A 135 15.40 -5.15 -2.99
CA GLY A 135 14.28 -5.18 -3.92
C GLY A 135 14.17 -3.91 -4.77
N GLY A 136 13.40 -4.00 -5.84
CA GLY A 136 13.05 -2.89 -6.71
C GLY A 136 11.92 -2.05 -6.16
N ILE A 137 11.92 -0.76 -6.52
CA ILE A 137 10.79 0.14 -6.27
C ILE A 137 10.33 0.64 -7.63
N THR A 138 9.07 0.41 -7.98
CA THR A 138 8.46 0.93 -9.20
C THR A 138 7.29 1.84 -8.84
N ALA A 139 7.39 3.10 -9.22
CA ALA A 139 6.28 4.04 -9.15
C ALA A 139 5.80 4.38 -10.55
N ARG A 140 4.49 4.38 -10.80
CA ARG A 140 3.90 4.68 -12.11
C ARG A 140 2.64 5.53 -11.97
N SER A 141 2.38 6.43 -12.90
CA SER A 141 1.06 7.06 -13.03
C SER A 141 0.15 6.16 -13.87
N ASN A 142 -1.07 5.92 -13.40
CA ASN A 142 -2.08 5.14 -14.14
C ASN A 142 -2.87 6.02 -15.12
#